data_AF-A0A0L0KKZ0-F1
#
_entry.id   AF-A0A0L0KKZ0-F1
#
_cell.length_a   1.000
_cell.length_b   1.000
_cell.length_c   1.000
_cell.angle_alpha   90.00
_cell.angle_beta   90.00
_cell.angle_gamma   90.00
#
_symmetry.space_group_name_H-M   'P 1'
#
loop_
_entity.id
_entity.type
_entity.pdbx_description
1 polymer ?
#
loop_
_entity_poly.entity_id
_entity_poly.type
_entity_poly.pdbx_seq_one_letter_code
_entity_poly.pdbx_strand_id
1 'polypeptide(L)'
;MARQPFPIPFGLTTPAFRLDHYRRWIAAGWALDLNDAVRVNALLLRNFRVAEVGQAPSSWAARTAVKQRRRWNHHRRIVLSKAKSCVLCARPPVEITYSKSLSEGGTERLRNKIPVCTVCFDRWPDLRRDLPRQVREKLADQLVFLWGR
;
A
#
# COMPACT_ATOMS: atom_id res chain seq x y z
N MET A 1 23.17 20.35 31.83
CA MET A 1 22.81 20.88 30.49
C MET A 1 22.50 19.69 29.58
N ALA A 2 21.27 19.57 29.07
CA ALA A 2 20.93 18.49 28.14
C ALA A 2 21.64 18.77 26.80
N ARG A 3 22.60 17.90 26.44
CA ARG A 3 23.25 17.97 25.13
C ARG A 3 22.16 17.77 24.09
N GLN A 4 21.98 18.70 23.15
CA GLN A 4 21.06 18.46 22.04
C GLN A 4 21.60 17.31 21.19
N PRO A 5 20.76 16.35 20.74
CA PRO A 5 21.22 15.27 19.89
C PRO A 5 21.87 15.86 18.64
N PHE A 6 23.07 15.37 18.30
CA PHE A 6 23.74 15.74 17.05
C PHE A 6 22.76 15.51 15.90
N PRO A 7 22.58 16.46 14.97
CA PRO A 7 21.64 16.29 13.87
C PRO A 7 21.98 15.00 13.14
N ILE A 8 21.04 14.05 13.11
CA ILE A 8 21.19 12.81 12.35
C ILE A 8 21.14 13.23 10.88
N PRO A 9 22.25 13.14 10.12
CA PRO A 9 22.18 13.48 8.71
C PRO A 9 21.37 12.40 8.01
N PHE A 10 20.13 12.73 7.65
CA PHE A 10 19.29 11.92 6.77
C PHE A 10 19.97 11.88 5.38
N GLY A 11 20.89 10.93 5.18
CA GLY A 11 21.65 10.83 3.93
C GLY A 11 22.95 10.03 3.97
N LEU A 12 23.13 9.09 4.91
CA LEU A 12 24.34 8.27 5.01
C LEU A 12 24.30 7.08 4.02
N THR A 13 24.47 7.33 2.72
CA THR A 13 24.47 6.28 1.68
C THR A 13 25.84 5.60 1.50
N THR A 14 26.96 6.23 1.88
CA THR A 14 28.31 5.66 1.72
C THR A 14 28.89 5.09 3.03
N PRO A 15 29.63 3.96 2.99
CA PRO A 15 30.19 3.34 4.20
C PRO A 15 31.22 4.21 4.94
N ALA A 16 32.06 4.96 4.22
CA ALA A 16 33.09 5.82 4.81
C ALA A 16 32.51 6.95 5.67
N PHE A 17 31.43 7.60 5.16
CA PHE A 17 30.74 8.67 5.89
C PHE A 17 30.07 8.16 7.17
N ARG A 18 29.63 6.89 7.20
CA ARG A 18 29.07 6.24 8.41
C ARG A 18 30.12 6.06 9.50
N LEU A 19 31.32 5.63 9.14
CA LEU A 19 32.38 5.36 10.12
C LEU A 19 32.87 6.65 10.78
N ASP A 20 33.11 7.71 10.00
CA ASP A 20 33.56 9.00 10.52
C ASP A 20 32.49 9.68 11.40
N HIS A 21 31.22 9.52 11.06
CA HIS A 21 30.11 9.98 11.87
C HIS A 21 30.09 9.29 13.26
N TYR A 22 30.22 7.96 13.31
CA TYR A 22 30.27 7.23 14.58
C TYR A 22 31.50 7.57 15.41
N ARG A 23 32.66 7.77 14.78
CA ARG A 23 33.88 8.23 15.48
C ARG A 23 33.69 9.58 16.14
N ARG A 24 33.02 10.53 15.48
CA ARG A 24 32.69 11.84 16.06
C ARG A 24 31.72 11.73 17.23
N TRP A 25 30.76 10.81 17.18
CA TRP A 25 29.85 10.54 18.30
C TRP A 25 30.57 10.00 19.53
N ILE A 26 31.52 9.08 19.33
CA ILE A 26 32.36 8.53 20.41
C ILE A 26 33.22 9.65 21.00
N ALA A 27 33.91 10.44 20.16
CA ALA A 27 34.74 11.55 20.62
C ALA A 27 33.95 12.61 21.42
N ALA A 28 32.69 12.84 21.05
CA ALA A 28 31.79 13.74 21.78
C ALA A 28 31.13 13.09 23.02
N GLY A 29 31.43 11.81 23.31
CA GLY A 29 30.94 11.09 24.48
C GLY A 29 29.47 10.67 24.41
N TRP A 30 28.93 10.49 23.20
CA TRP A 30 27.55 10.02 22.99
C TRP A 30 27.44 8.49 22.91
N ALA A 31 28.55 7.81 22.68
CA ALA A 31 28.68 6.36 22.64
C ALA A 31 30.06 5.96 23.17
N LEU A 32 30.17 4.79 23.77
CA LEU A 32 31.43 4.30 24.35
C LEU A 32 32.37 3.71 23.30
N ASP A 33 31.81 3.06 22.30
CA ASP A 33 32.54 2.43 21.20
C ASP A 33 31.71 2.43 19.90
N LEU A 34 32.25 1.84 18.83
CA LEU A 34 31.58 1.79 17.53
C LEU A 34 30.31 0.94 17.53
N ASN A 35 30.27 -0.15 18.31
CA ASN A 35 29.08 -1.01 18.38
C ASN A 35 27.96 -0.31 19.16
N ASP A 36 28.31 0.40 20.22
CA ASP A 36 27.42 1.23 20.99
C ASP A 36 26.87 2.39 20.13
N ALA A 37 27.72 3.05 19.35
CA ALA A 37 27.30 4.10 18.41
C ALA A 37 26.29 3.59 17.36
N VAL A 38 26.51 2.39 16.82
CA VAL A 38 25.56 1.73 15.90
C VAL A 38 24.24 1.41 16.59
N ARG A 39 24.27 0.90 17.83
CA ARG A 39 23.06 0.61 18.61
C ARG A 39 22.27 1.87 18.94
N VAL A 40 22.92 2.92 19.42
CA VAL A 40 22.29 4.20 19.72
C VAL A 40 21.67 4.82 18.47
N ASN A 41 22.36 4.78 17.33
CA ASN A 41 21.81 5.26 16.06
C ASN A 41 20.59 4.44 15.61
N ALA A 42 20.62 3.11 15.72
CA ALA A 42 19.48 2.26 15.39
C ALA A 42 18.26 2.54 16.28
N LEU A 43 18.48 2.77 17.58
CA LEU A 43 17.43 3.15 18.53
C LEU A 43 16.86 4.53 18.21
N LEU A 44 17.71 5.50 17.91
CA LEU A 44 17.28 6.84 17.50
C LEU A 44 16.47 6.78 16.21
N LEU A 45 16.93 6.08 15.17
CA LEU A 45 16.16 5.90 13.92
C LEU A 45 14.81 5.22 14.16
N ARG A 46 14.74 4.25 15.09
CA ARG A 46 13.48 3.62 15.49
C ARG A 46 12.56 4.62 16.20
N ASN A 47 13.09 5.42 17.12
CA ASN A 47 12.33 6.40 17.89
C ASN A 47 11.87 7.59 17.03
N PHE A 48 12.72 8.09 16.13
CA PHE A 48 12.35 9.10 15.13
C PHE A 48 11.22 8.58 14.22
N ARG A 49 11.33 7.34 13.70
CA ARG A 49 10.24 6.71 12.94
C ARG A 49 8.96 6.56 13.76
N VAL A 50 9.04 6.30 15.06
CA VAL A 50 7.87 6.19 15.93
C VAL A 50 7.26 7.57 16.23
N ALA A 51 8.08 8.60 16.45
CA ALA A 51 7.66 9.98 16.68
C ALA A 51 7.01 10.61 15.43
N GLU A 52 7.57 10.39 14.24
CA GLU A 52 6.97 10.78 12.94
C GLU A 52 5.61 10.11 12.72
N VAL A 53 5.47 8.87 13.19
CA VAL A 53 4.24 8.09 13.05
C VAL A 53 3.18 8.49 14.08
N GLY A 54 3.58 8.99 15.25
CA GLY A 54 2.67 9.41 16.33
C GLY A 54 2.00 10.76 16.12
N GLN A 55 2.60 11.68 15.34
CA GLN A 55 2.12 13.06 15.23
C GLN A 55 1.36 13.42 13.95
N ALA A 56 1.21 12.52 12.98
CA ALA A 56 0.65 12.90 11.68
C ALA A 56 -0.73 12.28 11.39
N PRO A 57 -1.80 13.06 11.12
CA PRO A 57 -3.03 12.58 10.49
C PRO A 57 -2.75 11.80 9.18
N SER A 58 -1.63 12.11 8.51
CA SER A 58 -1.11 11.41 7.35
C SER A 58 -0.60 9.99 7.65
N SER A 59 -0.20 9.66 8.88
CA SER A 59 0.28 8.31 9.24
C SER A 59 -0.88 7.33 9.35
N TRP A 60 -2.03 7.74 9.90
CA TRP A 60 -3.25 6.93 9.93
C TRP A 60 -3.84 6.80 8.52
N ALA A 61 -3.95 7.90 7.77
CA ALA A 61 -4.40 7.86 6.38
C ALA A 61 -3.49 6.97 5.51
N ALA A 62 -2.16 7.06 5.67
CA ALA A 62 -1.20 6.20 4.98
C ALA A 62 -1.31 4.74 5.42
N ARG A 63 -1.49 4.45 6.72
CA ARG A 63 -1.74 3.08 7.22
C ARG A 63 -3.04 2.52 6.66
N THR A 64 -4.10 3.32 6.61
CA THR A 64 -5.38 2.94 6.02
C THR A 64 -5.24 2.66 4.53
N ALA A 65 -4.53 3.51 3.77
CA ALA A 65 -4.24 3.29 2.37
C ALA A 65 -3.39 2.03 2.13
N VAL A 66 -2.38 1.77 2.96
CA VAL A 66 -1.58 0.53 2.90
C VAL A 66 -2.44 -0.69 3.20
N LYS A 67 -3.33 -0.61 4.19
CA LYS A 67 -4.26 -1.70 4.53
C LYS A 67 -5.27 -1.96 3.39
N GLN A 68 -5.84 -0.91 2.81
CA GLN A 68 -6.73 -1.00 1.64
C GLN A 68 -6.01 -1.61 0.44
N ARG A 69 -4.77 -1.19 0.14
CA ARG A 69 -3.96 -1.75 -0.96
C ARG A 69 -3.65 -3.23 -0.73
N ARG A 70 -3.30 -3.63 0.49
CA ARG A 70 -3.07 -5.04 0.85
C ARG A 70 -4.35 -5.87 0.67
N ARG A 71 -5.49 -5.37 1.14
CA ARG A 71 -6.80 -6.01 0.97
C ARG A 71 -7.17 -6.14 -0.51
N TRP A 72 -6.96 -5.08 -1.30
CA TRP A 72 -7.19 -5.09 -2.75
C TRP A 72 -6.34 -6.16 -3.45
N ASN A 73 -5.04 -6.20 -3.17
CA ASN A 73 -4.12 -7.19 -3.76
C ASN A 73 -4.47 -8.63 -3.34
N HIS A 74 -4.98 -8.83 -2.13
CA HIS A 74 -5.46 -10.13 -1.68
C HIS A 74 -6.73 -10.54 -2.45
N HIS A 75 -7.71 -9.65 -2.56
CA HIS A 75 -8.95 -9.92 -3.31
C HIS A 75 -8.69 -10.11 -4.80
N ARG A 76 -7.79 -9.32 -5.40
CA ARG A 76 -7.36 -9.45 -6.79
C ARG A 76 -6.85 -10.85 -7.08
N ARG A 77 -5.99 -11.40 -6.21
CA ARG A 77 -5.50 -12.78 -6.34
C ARG A 77 -6.63 -13.80 -6.31
N ILE A 78 -7.55 -13.70 -5.34
CA ILE A 78 -8.68 -14.63 -5.20
C ILE A 78 -9.61 -14.59 -6.41
N VAL A 79 -9.97 -13.39 -6.87
CA VAL A 79 -10.90 -13.21 -7.98
C VAL A 79 -10.26 -13.69 -9.29
N LEU A 80 -9.02 -13.29 -9.56
CA LEU A 80 -8.32 -13.70 -10.79
C LEU A 80 -7.98 -15.20 -10.80
N SER A 81 -7.71 -15.83 -9.66
CA SER A 81 -7.46 -17.28 -9.61
C SER A 81 -8.72 -18.12 -9.92
N LYS A 82 -9.92 -17.55 -9.69
CA LYS A 82 -11.20 -18.21 -9.98
C LYS A 82 -11.77 -17.83 -11.35
N ALA A 83 -11.37 -16.68 -11.89
CA ALA A 83 -11.87 -16.15 -13.13
C ALA A 83 -11.24 -16.84 -14.34
N LYS A 84 -12.06 -17.42 -15.22
CA LYS A 84 -11.61 -17.95 -16.51
C LYS A 84 -11.55 -16.87 -17.60
N SER A 85 -12.39 -15.84 -17.49
CA SER A 85 -12.58 -14.84 -18.51
C SER A 85 -12.97 -13.47 -17.93
N CYS A 86 -12.71 -12.43 -18.71
CA CYS A 86 -13.17 -11.07 -18.50
C CYS A 86 -14.68 -11.03 -18.62
N VAL A 87 -15.31 -10.44 -17.62
CA VAL A 87 -16.77 -10.33 -17.53
C VAL A 87 -17.38 -9.50 -18.67
N LEU A 88 -16.60 -8.62 -19.30
CA LEU A 88 -17.11 -7.71 -20.34
C LEU A 88 -16.92 -8.21 -21.78
N CYS A 89 -15.91 -9.04 -22.04
CA CYS A 89 -15.54 -9.43 -23.40
C CYS A 89 -15.02 -10.86 -23.55
N ALA A 90 -15.13 -11.69 -22.51
CA ALA A 90 -14.67 -13.07 -22.47
C ALA A 90 -13.17 -13.32 -22.66
N ARG A 91 -12.33 -12.28 -22.85
CA ARG A 91 -10.86 -12.38 -22.95
C ARG A 91 -10.20 -12.74 -21.61
N PRO A 92 -8.94 -13.21 -21.57
CA PRO A 92 -8.23 -13.45 -20.32
C PRO A 92 -8.23 -12.20 -19.40
N PRO A 93 -8.67 -12.33 -18.13
CA PRO A 93 -8.71 -11.19 -17.21
C PRO A 93 -7.34 -10.95 -16.59
N VAL A 94 -7.01 -9.67 -16.37
CA VAL A 94 -5.71 -9.25 -15.80
C VAL A 94 -5.93 -8.35 -14.59
N GLU A 95 -7.06 -7.68 -14.50
CA GLU A 95 -7.41 -6.78 -13.40
C GLU A 95 -8.78 -7.09 -12.79
N ILE A 96 -9.07 -6.44 -11.67
CA ILE A 96 -10.38 -6.45 -11.05
C ILE A 96 -10.96 -5.04 -10.94
N THR A 97 -12.28 -4.94 -10.99
CA THR A 97 -13.03 -3.70 -10.76
C THR A 97 -14.25 -3.98 -9.89
N TYR A 98 -14.94 -2.93 -9.45
CA TYR A 98 -16.17 -3.04 -8.68
C TYR A 98 -17.38 -3.23 -9.59
N SER A 99 -18.26 -4.21 -9.28
CA SER A 99 -19.54 -4.35 -9.98
C SER A 99 -20.50 -3.21 -9.65
N LYS A 100 -20.51 -2.75 -8.39
CA LYS A 100 -21.15 -1.52 -7.94
C LYS A 100 -20.12 -0.63 -7.25
N SER A 101 -20.03 0.63 -7.62
CA SER A 101 -19.03 1.54 -7.06
C SER A 101 -19.25 1.81 -5.59
N LEU A 102 -18.17 2.14 -4.88
CA LEU A 102 -18.24 2.47 -3.45
C LEU A 102 -19.01 3.78 -3.20
N SER A 103 -18.92 4.73 -4.11
CA SER A 103 -19.66 6.01 -4.10
C SER A 103 -21.18 5.82 -4.15
N GLU A 104 -21.65 4.80 -4.87
CA GLU A 104 -23.08 4.47 -4.98
C GLU A 104 -23.55 3.45 -3.92
N GLY A 105 -22.75 3.23 -2.86
CA GLY A 105 -23.06 2.28 -1.79
C GLY A 105 -22.70 0.83 -2.11
N GLY A 106 -21.78 0.60 -3.04
CA GLY A 106 -21.12 -0.68 -3.24
C GLY A 106 -20.26 -1.06 -2.04
N THR A 107 -19.92 -2.36 -1.94
CA THR A 107 -19.17 -2.88 -0.78
C THR A 107 -17.74 -3.28 -1.16
N GLU A 108 -16.81 -3.28 -0.21
CA GLU A 108 -15.46 -3.81 -0.44
C GLU A 108 -15.38 -5.35 -0.48
N ARG A 109 -16.51 -6.04 -0.32
CA ARG A 109 -16.57 -7.52 -0.28
C ARG A 109 -16.17 -8.14 -1.63
N LEU A 110 -15.73 -9.39 -1.59
CA LEU A 110 -15.31 -10.16 -2.79
C LEU A 110 -16.40 -10.22 -3.87
N ARG A 111 -17.66 -10.43 -3.47
CA ARG A 111 -18.83 -10.48 -4.38
C ARG A 111 -19.04 -9.22 -5.22
N ASN A 112 -18.54 -8.08 -4.77
CA ASN A 112 -18.66 -6.81 -5.48
C ASN A 112 -17.45 -6.54 -6.38
N LYS A 113 -16.53 -7.50 -6.53
CA LYS A 113 -15.34 -7.38 -7.37
C LYS A 113 -15.44 -8.35 -8.53
N ILE A 114 -15.17 -7.86 -9.73
CA ILE A 114 -15.31 -8.63 -10.98
C ILE A 114 -14.00 -8.60 -11.78
N PRO A 115 -13.66 -9.69 -12.48
CA PRO A 115 -12.46 -9.78 -13.30
C PRO A 115 -12.66 -9.10 -14.66
N VAL A 116 -11.67 -8.32 -15.10
CA VAL A 116 -11.66 -7.59 -16.36
C VAL A 116 -10.31 -7.70 -17.06
N CYS A 117 -10.30 -7.67 -18.40
CA CYS A 117 -9.06 -7.59 -19.19
C CYS A 117 -8.56 -6.14 -19.25
N THR A 118 -7.28 -5.96 -19.56
CA THR A 118 -6.64 -4.64 -19.69
C THR A 118 -7.37 -3.74 -20.69
N VAL A 119 -7.74 -4.26 -21.86
CA VAL A 119 -8.46 -3.50 -22.89
C VAL A 119 -9.78 -2.94 -22.36
N CYS A 120 -10.57 -3.76 -21.66
CA CYS A 120 -11.81 -3.28 -21.06
C CYS A 120 -11.52 -2.29 -19.92
N PHE A 121 -10.52 -2.56 -19.09
CA PHE A 121 -10.15 -1.69 -17.97
C PHE A 121 -9.68 -0.29 -18.44
N ASP A 122 -8.93 -0.21 -19.54
CA ASP A 122 -8.40 1.05 -20.07
C ASP A 122 -9.42 1.81 -20.93
N ARG A 123 -10.28 1.07 -21.67
CA ARG A 123 -11.33 1.67 -22.50
C ARG A 123 -12.38 2.45 -21.69
N TRP A 124 -12.50 2.14 -20.41
CA TRP A 124 -13.39 2.81 -19.50
C TRP A 124 -12.56 3.29 -18.31
N PRO A 125 -11.93 4.47 -18.37
CA PRO A 125 -11.19 5.01 -17.23
C PRO A 125 -12.09 5.14 -15.99
N ASP A 126 -13.40 5.31 -16.20
CA ASP A 126 -14.41 5.28 -15.17
C ASP A 126 -14.52 3.91 -14.49
N LEU A 127 -14.17 2.77 -15.10
CA LEU A 127 -14.10 1.46 -14.42
C LEU A 127 -13.12 1.45 -13.24
N ARG A 128 -12.20 2.42 -13.15
CA ARG A 128 -11.36 2.57 -11.95
C ARG A 128 -12.19 3.02 -10.73
N ARG A 129 -13.38 3.57 -10.96
CA ARG A 129 -14.33 4.07 -9.97
C ARG A 129 -15.67 3.30 -10.05
N ASP A 130 -16.30 3.24 -11.23
CA ASP A 130 -17.67 2.81 -11.50
C ASP A 130 -17.82 2.11 -12.87
N LEU A 131 -18.62 1.03 -12.93
CA LEU A 131 -19.18 0.53 -14.20
C LEU A 131 -20.35 1.44 -14.64
N PRO A 132 -20.47 1.76 -15.94
CA PRO A 132 -21.66 2.42 -16.45
C PRO A 132 -22.92 1.60 -16.12
N ARG A 133 -24.01 2.27 -15.73
CA ARG A 133 -25.26 1.62 -15.31
C ARG A 133 -25.78 0.59 -16.34
N GLN A 134 -25.71 0.92 -17.62
CA GLN A 134 -26.11 0.04 -18.72
C GLN A 134 -25.29 -1.26 -18.78
N VAL A 135 -24.01 -1.20 -18.38
CA VAL A 135 -23.14 -2.39 -18.31
C VAL A 135 -23.47 -3.19 -17.05
N ARG A 136 -23.79 -2.54 -15.93
CA ARG A 136 -24.19 -3.22 -14.68
C ARG A 136 -25.48 -4.01 -14.84
N GLU A 137 -26.48 -3.44 -15.52
CA GLU A 137 -27.75 -4.12 -15.79
C GLU A 137 -27.53 -5.39 -16.64
N LYS A 138 -26.64 -5.34 -17.64
CA LYS A 138 -26.24 -6.51 -18.44
C LYS A 138 -25.39 -7.54 -17.66
N LEU A 139 -24.66 -7.08 -16.64
CA LEU A 139 -23.80 -7.92 -15.82
C LEU A 139 -24.51 -8.56 -14.62
N ALA A 140 -25.63 -8.00 -14.17
CA ALA A 140 -26.40 -8.57 -13.06
C ALA A 140 -26.78 -10.03 -13.35
N ASP A 141 -27.17 -10.32 -14.60
CA ASP A 141 -27.53 -11.66 -15.06
C ASP A 141 -26.31 -12.60 -15.13
N GLN A 142 -25.13 -12.08 -15.47
CA GLN A 142 -23.88 -12.86 -15.56
C GLN A 142 -23.18 -13.04 -14.20
N LEU A 143 -23.40 -12.13 -13.24
CA LEU A 143 -22.75 -12.17 -11.92
C LEU A 143 -23.30 -13.25 -11.00
N VAL A 144 -24.56 -13.66 -11.20
CA VAL A 144 -25.14 -14.85 -10.55
C VAL A 144 -24.32 -16.11 -10.90
N PHE A 145 -23.80 -16.18 -12.11
CA PHE A 145 -23.04 -17.33 -12.61
C PHE A 145 -21.64 -17.45 -11.98
N LEU A 146 -21.02 -16.34 -11.57
CA LEU A 146 -19.65 -16.34 -11.04
C LEU A 146 -19.53 -16.73 -9.57
N TRP A 147 -20.61 -16.62 -8.80
CA TRP A 147 -20.55 -16.77 -7.34
C TRP A 147 -21.34 -17.96 -6.78
N GLY A 148 -22.14 -18.66 -7.60
CA GLY A 148 -23.02 -19.72 -7.12
C GLY A 148 -24.11 -19.19 -6.19
N ARG A 149 -25.27 -19.86 -6.14
CA ARG A 149 -26.26 -19.58 -5.11
C ARG A 149 -25.74 -19.99 -3.73
#